data_AF-A0AAU8CMW9-F1
#
_entry.id   AF-A0AAU8CMW9-F1
#
_cell.length_a   1.000
_cell.length_b   1.000
_cell.length_c   1.000
_cell.angle_alpha   90.00
_cell.angle_beta   90.00
_cell.angle_gamma   90.00
#
_symmetry.space_group_name_H-M   'P 1'
#
loop_
_entity.id
_entity.type
_entity.pdbx_description
1 polymer ?
#
loop_
_entity_poly.entity_id
_entity_poly.type
_entity_poly.pdbx_seq_one_letter_code
_entity_poly.pdbx_strand_id
1 'polypeptide(L)' 'MPTLPLAVAIADAVSNAQRRRLPLDVEAKTNHLLDAYPGADATRSDIADTLRAESAAAGILALAEQD' A
#
# COMPACT_ATOMS: atom_id res chain seq x y z
N MET A 1 1.02 11.83 -9.14
CA MET A 1 1.12 10.39 -9.50
C MET A 1 2.33 9.84 -8.77
N PRO A 2 2.24 8.67 -8.11
CA PRO A 2 3.39 8.07 -7.43
C PRO A 2 4.55 7.89 -8.42
N THR A 3 5.78 8.05 -7.93
CA THR A 3 6.96 7.75 -8.74
C THR A 3 6.94 6.26 -9.11
N LEU A 4 7.47 5.91 -10.29
CA LEU A 4 7.54 4.51 -10.76
C LEU A 4 8.05 3.52 -9.68
N PRO A 5 9.11 3.83 -8.90
CA PRO A 5 9.56 2.95 -7.82
C PRO A 5 8.52 2.73 -6.71
N LEU A 6 7.78 3.76 -6.33
CA LEU A 6 6.75 3.68 -5.31
C LEU A 6 5.55 2.86 -5.79
N ALA A 7 5.11 3.06 -7.03
CA ALA A 7 4.02 2.29 -7.63
C ALA A 7 4.36 0.78 -7.69
N VAL A 8 5.59 0.44 -8.06
CA VAL A 8 6.07 -0.95 -8.06
C VAL A 8 6.09 -1.54 -6.65
N ALA A 9 6.54 -0.78 -5.65
CA ALA A 9 6.58 -1.23 -4.26
C ALA A 9 5.17 -1.47 -3.68
N ILE A 10 4.18 -0.67 -4.07
CA ILE A 10 2.77 -0.87 -3.71
C ILE A 10 2.25 -2.17 -4.34
N ALA A 11 2.47 -2.36 -5.65
CA ALA A 11 2.05 -3.56 -6.35
C ALA A 11 2.69 -4.84 -5.78
N ASP A 12 3.98 -4.78 -5.42
CA ASP A 12 4.68 -5.89 -4.75
C ASP A 12 4.07 -6.21 -3.37
N ALA A 13 3.78 -5.18 -2.57
CA ALA A 13 3.16 -5.35 -1.27
C ALA A 13 1.81 -6.08 -1.35
N VAL A 14 0.96 -5.65 -2.29
CA VAL A 14 -0.35 -6.25 -2.55
C VAL A 14 -0.20 -7.67 -3.08
N SER A 15 0.68 -7.90 -4.06
CA SER A 15 0.92 -9.24 -4.62
C SER A 15 1.45 -10.22 -3.57
N ASN A 16 2.35 -9.77 -2.70
CA ASN A 16 2.88 -10.58 -1.60
C ASN A 16 1.79 -10.94 -0.59
N ALA A 17 0.96 -9.96 -0.18
CA ALA A 17 -0.18 -10.21 0.70
C ALA A 17 -1.19 -11.19 0.07
N GLN A 18 -1.46 -11.05 -1.23
CA GLN A 18 -2.35 -11.94 -1.99
C GLN A 18 -1.83 -13.37 -2.00
N ARG A 19 -0.55 -13.57 -2.36
CA ARG A 19 0.09 -14.89 -2.41
C ARG A 19 0.08 -15.59 -1.07
N ARG A 20 0.29 -14.83 0.00
CA ARG A 20 0.30 -15.34 1.38
C ARG A 20 -1.09 -15.48 1.98
N ARG A 21 -2.14 -14.97 1.31
CA ARG A 21 -3.51 -14.87 1.82
C ARG A 21 -3.57 -14.20 3.19
N LEU A 22 -2.73 -13.20 3.37
CA LEU A 22 -2.67 -12.43 4.60
C LEU A 22 -3.35 -11.08 4.39
N PRO A 23 -4.01 -10.55 5.43
CA PRO A 23 -4.49 -9.19 5.39
C PRO A 23 -3.32 -8.21 5.24
N LEU A 24 -3.59 -7.07 4.59
CA LEU A 24 -2.61 -6.00 4.43
C LEU A 24 -2.96 -4.86 5.39
N ASP A 25 -2.05 -4.55 6.31
CA ASP A 25 -2.14 -3.37 7.16
C ASP A 25 -1.77 -2.12 6.35
N VAL A 26 -2.78 -1.32 6.01
CA VAL A 26 -2.61 -0.17 5.13
C VAL A 26 -1.82 0.93 5.82
N GLU A 27 -2.09 1.18 7.10
CA GLU A 27 -1.44 2.18 7.96
C GLU A 27 0.07 1.87 8.06
N ALA A 28 0.40 0.67 8.52
CA ALA A 28 1.77 0.24 8.71
C ALA A 28 2.54 0.21 7.38
N LYS A 29 1.91 -0.29 6.31
CA LYS A 29 2.57 -0.37 5.01
C LYS A 29 2.77 1.00 4.37
N THR A 30 1.82 1.93 4.55
CA THR A 30 1.95 3.31 4.09
C THR A 30 3.13 4.00 4.77
N ASN A 31 3.24 3.90 6.11
CA ASN A 31 4.35 4.50 6.85
C ASN A 31 5.69 3.94 6.40
N HIS A 32 5.78 2.61 6.20
CA HIS A 32 6.99 1.98 5.67
C HIS A 32 7.36 2.46 4.25
N LEU A 33 6.37 2.69 3.38
CA LEU A 33 6.62 3.19 2.02
C LEU A 33 7.02 4.66 1.99
N LEU A 34 6.47 5.50 2.87
CA LEU A 34 6.90 6.89 3.01
C LEU A 34 8.37 6.99 3.48
N ASP A 35 8.75 6.17 4.45
CA ASP A 35 10.13 6.12 4.96
C ASP A 35 11.12 5.59 3.91
N ALA A 36 10.72 4.56 3.14
CA ALA A 36 11.54 3.99 2.09
C ALA A 36 11.69 4.89 0.84
N TYR A 37 10.75 5.81 0.62
CA TYR A 37 10.72 6.69 -0.55
C TYR A 37 10.48 8.16 -0.15
N PRO A 38 11.38 8.80 0.62
CA PRO A 38 11.17 10.14 1.17
C PRO A 38 11.15 11.25 0.10
N GLY A 39 11.56 10.95 -1.13
CA GLY A 39 11.51 11.85 -2.29
C GLY A 39 10.35 11.56 -3.25
N ALA A 40 9.43 10.67 -2.91
CA ALA A 40 8.25 10.45 -3.73
C ALA A 40 7.27 11.63 -3.56
N ASP A 41 6.78 12.14 -4.68
CA ASP A 41 5.75 13.20 -4.74
C ASP A 41 4.34 12.66 -4.42
N ALA A 42 4.26 11.70 -3.50
CA ALA A 42 3.04 11.01 -3.09
C ALA A 42 2.81 11.26 -1.61
N THR A 43 1.61 11.72 -1.27
CA THR A 43 1.25 11.93 0.13
C THR A 43 0.95 10.60 0.81
N ARG A 44 0.93 10.60 2.15
CA ARG A 44 0.42 9.48 2.95
C ARG A 44 -0.96 9.03 2.46
N SER A 45 -1.83 9.99 2.15
CA SER A 45 -3.20 9.71 1.71
C SER A 45 -3.20 9.04 0.34
N ASP A 46 -2.38 9.49 -0.61
CA ASP A 46 -2.27 8.87 -1.94
C ASP A 46 -1.84 7.40 -1.85
N ILE A 47 -0.82 7.12 -1.03
CA ILE A 47 -0.30 5.76 -0.85
C ILE A 47 -1.35 4.86 -0.19
N ALA A 48 -2.00 5.35 0.87
CA ALA A 48 -3.03 4.60 1.57
C ALA A 48 -4.26 4.32 0.69
N ASP A 49 -4.69 5.30 -0.10
CA ASP A 49 -5.82 5.14 -1.03
C ASP A 49 -5.49 4.12 -2.11
N THR A 50 -4.28 4.21 -2.70
CA THR A 50 -3.79 3.24 -3.68
C THR A 50 -3.71 1.83 -3.09
N LEU A 51 -3.17 1.67 -1.88
CA LEU A 51 -3.09 0.36 -1.21
C LEU A 51 -4.48 -0.24 -0.96
N ARG A 52 -5.48 0.58 -0.55
CA ARG A 52 -6.85 0.10 -0.38
C ARG A 52 -7.49 -0.31 -1.70
N ALA A 53 -7.37 0.52 -2.72
CA ALA A 53 -7.92 0.25 -4.05
C ALA A 53 -7.35 -1.06 -4.64
N GLU A 54 -6.02 -1.19 -4.62
CA GLU A 54 -5.33 -2.37 -5.15
C GLU A 54 -5.61 -3.62 -4.31
N SER A 55 -5.67 -3.51 -2.98
CA SER A 55 -6.04 -4.63 -2.10
C SER A 55 -7.46 -5.12 -2.36
N ALA A 56 -8.41 -4.19 -2.53
CA ALA A 56 -9.79 -4.51 -2.86
C ALA A 56 -9.89 -5.20 -4.24
N ALA A 57 -9.18 -4.67 -5.25
CA ALA A 57 -9.10 -5.28 -6.58
C ALA A 57 -8.48 -6.69 -6.54
N ALA A 58 -7.50 -6.92 -5.65
CA ALA A 58 -6.85 -8.20 -5.46
C ALA A 58 -7.62 -9.18 -4.56
N GLY A 59 -8.75 -8.75 -3.96
CA GLY A 59 -9.56 -9.55 -3.03
C GLY A 59 -8.90 -9.79 -1.67
N ILE A 60 -8.02 -8.88 -1.24
CA ILE A 60 -7.30 -8.94 0.04
C ILE A 60 -8.03 -8.09 1.07
N LEU A 61 -8.12 -8.58 2.29
CA LEU A 61 -8.60 -7.78 3.41
C LEU A 61 -7.58 -6.66 3.73
N ALA A 62 -7.94 -5.42 3.43
CA ALA A 62 -7.21 -4.25 3.87
C ALA A 62 -7.61 -3.91 5.31
N LEU A 63 -6.68 -4.01 6.25
CA LEU A 63 -6.88 -3.54 7.61
C LEU A 63 -6.65 -2.03 7.60
N ALA A 64 -7.73 -1.28 7.79
CA ALA A 64 -7.66 0.12 8.21
C ALA A 64 -7.98 0.14 9.71
N GLU A 65 -7.28 0.96 10.49
CA GLU A 65 -7.74 1.28 11.85
C GLU A 65 -9.20 1.75 11.76
N GLN A 66 -10.10 0.95 12.32
CA GLN A 66 -11.42 1.43 12.70
C GLN A 66 -11.25 2.05 14.09
N ASP A 67 -11.20 3.37 14.13
CA ASP A 67 -11.68 4.12 15.29
C ASP A 67 -13.10 4.63 14.97
#